data_AF-A0A543NIC8-F1
#
_entry.id   AF-A0A543NIC8-F1
#
_cell.length_a   1.000
_cell.length_b   1.000
_cell.length_c   1.000
_cell.angle_alpha   90.00
_cell.angle_beta   90.00
_cell.angle_gamma   90.00
#
_symmetry.space_group_name_H-M   'P 1'
#
loop_
_entity.id
_entity.type
_entity.pdbx_description
1 polymer ?
#
loop_
_entity_poly.entity_id
_entity_poly.type
_entity_poly.pdbx_seq_one_letter_code
_entity_poly.pdbx_strand_id
1 'polypeptide(L)'
;MLPSAYRTFSAVALAGTMVLLAGCGSDDAVRDSSAVPVPTDARCFSGNISGAGSSAQENAMQTWVAGYQTACEDTQVFYDSIGSGGGRSQFIDGAVSFAGSDTPLDPEENAEAAPRCEGSDAVNIPAYVVPIAVVFHLPGVDSLNLTPQTIARIFNQEITHWNDPAIAESNPDTDLPDMRIAPVSRSDDSGTTENFSAYLKEAAGESWPHDVNDKWPLPPVEAAQGNSGVAEAVENGRGTIGYVENSHVGSMSTVNVGVGEEFVGISPEAAARIVSDSPKREGGNKHDHALELDYGTTSAGTYPIVLVSYEIACLDYSDADQARRLTSFLSYVISDEGQAAASQEAGSAPLPDDIQSDLQSTLEAISGS
;
A
#
# COMPACT_ATOMS: atom_id res chain seq x y z
N MET A 1 7.14 45.40 -62.29
CA MET A 1 5.67 45.25 -62.29
C MET A 1 5.37 43.79 -61.98
N LEU A 2 4.69 43.49 -60.87
CA LEU A 2 4.14 42.15 -60.58
C LEU A 2 2.99 41.83 -61.53
N PRO A 3 2.79 40.55 -61.93
CA PRO A 3 1.79 39.68 -61.26
C PRO A 3 2.29 38.20 -61.14
N SER A 4 2.03 37.48 -60.05
CA SER A 4 0.80 36.75 -59.62
C SER A 4 0.49 35.45 -60.39
N ALA A 5 0.42 34.35 -59.60
CA ALA A 5 -0.68 33.37 -59.54
C ALA A 5 -0.42 31.89 -59.92
N TYR A 6 -0.86 31.03 -58.98
CA TYR A 6 -1.27 29.61 -59.05
C TYR A 6 -0.22 28.50 -59.25
N ARG A 7 0.05 27.77 -58.15
CA ARG A 7 0.61 26.41 -58.14
C ARG A 7 -0.54 25.39 -58.17
N THR A 8 -0.58 24.60 -59.23
CA THR A 8 -1.44 23.43 -59.40
C THR A 8 -0.88 22.21 -58.65
N PHE A 9 -1.81 21.48 -58.04
CA PHE A 9 -1.63 20.16 -57.44
C PHE A 9 -1.08 19.13 -58.43
N SER A 10 -0.25 18.21 -57.95
CA SER A 10 -0.01 16.92 -58.60
C SER A 10 -0.04 15.84 -57.53
N ALA A 11 -1.12 15.06 -57.56
CA ALA A 11 -1.25 13.81 -56.84
C ALA A 11 -0.41 12.74 -57.55
N VAL A 12 0.44 12.05 -56.80
CA VAL A 12 1.09 10.82 -57.25
C VAL A 12 0.58 9.70 -56.36
N ALA A 13 -0.25 8.84 -56.94
CA ALA A 13 -0.64 7.57 -56.36
C ALA A 13 0.49 6.56 -56.57
N LEU A 14 0.98 5.96 -55.50
CA LEU A 14 1.86 4.79 -55.54
C LEU A 14 1.22 3.71 -54.65
N ALA A 15 0.52 2.80 -55.32
CA ALA A 15 0.07 1.54 -54.74
C ALA A 15 1.30 0.65 -54.51
N GLY A 16 1.61 0.37 -53.24
CA GLY A 16 2.66 -0.57 -52.83
C GLY A 16 2.03 -1.73 -52.08
N THR A 17 2.04 -2.90 -52.70
CA THR A 17 1.69 -4.22 -52.15
C THR A 17 2.51 -4.53 -50.89
N MET A 18 1.87 -4.58 -49.72
CA MET A 18 2.48 -5.10 -48.50
C MET A 18 2.47 -6.63 -48.55
N VAL A 19 3.65 -7.22 -48.71
CA VAL A 19 3.89 -8.65 -48.54
C VAL A 19 3.90 -8.93 -47.05
N LEU A 20 3.01 -9.82 -46.61
CA LEU A 20 2.98 -10.37 -45.26
C LEU A 20 4.26 -11.18 -45.01
N LEU A 21 5.16 -10.64 -44.19
CA LEU A 21 6.21 -11.43 -43.55
C LEU A 21 5.64 -11.98 -42.25
N ALA A 22 5.21 -13.25 -42.29
CA ALA A 22 5.05 -14.06 -41.09
C ALA A 22 6.45 -14.31 -40.50
N GLY A 23 6.89 -13.38 -39.64
CA GLY A 23 8.04 -13.57 -38.76
C GLY A 23 7.57 -14.34 -37.53
N CYS A 24 8.19 -15.49 -37.29
CA CYS A 24 8.06 -16.25 -36.05
C CYS A 24 8.54 -15.37 -34.88
N GLY A 25 7.60 -14.76 -34.17
CA GLY A 25 7.80 -14.30 -32.80
C GLY A 25 7.42 -15.43 -31.87
N SER A 26 8.32 -15.81 -30.97
CA SER A 26 8.09 -16.80 -29.92
C SER A 26 6.97 -16.34 -28.99
N ASP A 27 5.91 -17.13 -28.90
CA ASP A 27 4.70 -16.95 -28.07
C ASP A 27 4.95 -17.14 -26.56
N ASP A 28 5.97 -16.51 -25.98
CA ASP A 28 6.26 -16.60 -24.53
C ASP A 28 6.57 -15.23 -23.92
N ALA A 29 5.64 -14.28 -24.08
CA ALA A 29 5.68 -12.99 -23.37
C ALA A 29 4.32 -12.53 -22.83
N VAL A 30 3.38 -13.46 -22.66
CA VAL A 30 2.16 -13.20 -21.90
C VAL A 30 2.25 -14.06 -20.65
N ARG A 31 2.59 -13.46 -19.51
CA ARG A 31 2.20 -14.04 -18.22
C ARG A 31 0.72 -14.34 -18.35
N ASP A 32 0.33 -15.60 -18.13
CA ASP A 32 -1.04 -16.11 -18.24
C ASP A 32 -2.05 -15.08 -17.70
N SER A 33 -2.57 -14.23 -18.58
CA SER A 33 -3.35 -13.06 -18.20
C SER A 33 -4.78 -13.54 -18.00
N SER A 34 -4.96 -14.31 -16.93
CA SER A 34 -6.27 -14.59 -16.37
C SER A 34 -6.98 -13.25 -16.21
N ALA A 35 -8.19 -13.12 -16.77
CA ALA A 35 -9.00 -11.94 -16.53
C ALA A 35 -9.16 -11.75 -15.02
N VAL A 36 -9.01 -10.51 -14.52
CA VAL A 36 -9.23 -10.21 -13.11
C VAL A 36 -10.66 -10.66 -12.76
N PRO A 37 -10.84 -11.53 -11.75
CA PRO A 37 -12.16 -12.01 -11.37
C PRO A 37 -13.07 -10.83 -10.98
N VAL A 38 -14.35 -10.89 -11.37
CA VAL A 38 -15.35 -9.87 -11.01
C VAL A 38 -16.68 -10.52 -10.61
N PRO A 39 -17.39 -9.97 -9.61
CA PRO A 39 -18.70 -10.47 -9.21
C PRO A 39 -19.71 -10.40 -10.37
N THR A 40 -20.51 -11.46 -10.53
CA THR A 40 -21.50 -11.54 -11.63
C THR A 40 -22.69 -10.60 -11.50
N ASP A 41 -22.89 -10.03 -10.32
CA ASP A 41 -24.01 -9.15 -9.94
C ASP A 41 -23.54 -7.74 -9.54
N ALA A 42 -22.35 -7.34 -9.99
CA ALA A 42 -21.81 -6.00 -9.78
C ALA A 42 -22.79 -4.90 -10.23
N ARG A 43 -23.06 -3.94 -9.34
CA ARG A 43 -24.00 -2.83 -9.58
C ARG A 43 -23.29 -1.62 -10.20
N CYS A 44 -23.16 -1.62 -11.51
CA CYS A 44 -22.44 -0.55 -12.20
C CYS A 44 -23.23 0.76 -12.32
N PHE A 45 -22.50 1.87 -12.24
CA PHE A 45 -23.01 3.23 -12.44
C PHE A 45 -22.11 3.98 -13.44
N SER A 46 -22.53 5.15 -13.93
CA SER A 46 -21.70 5.98 -14.82
C SER A 46 -21.08 7.16 -14.08
N GLY A 47 -19.87 7.55 -14.46
CA GLY A 47 -19.19 8.74 -13.96
C GLY A 47 -17.86 8.45 -13.29
N ASN A 48 -17.34 9.39 -12.52
CA ASN A 48 -16.00 9.32 -11.96
C ASN A 48 -16.04 9.06 -10.44
N ILE A 49 -15.03 8.34 -9.97
CA ILE A 49 -14.66 8.20 -8.56
C ILE A 49 -13.21 8.67 -8.46
N SER A 50 -12.92 9.58 -7.54
CA SER A 50 -11.55 9.98 -7.23
C SER A 50 -11.18 9.52 -5.82
N GLY A 51 -9.97 8.99 -5.69
CA GLY A 51 -9.33 8.66 -4.43
C GLY A 51 -7.89 9.14 -4.40
N ALA A 52 -7.32 9.24 -3.22
CA ALA A 52 -5.89 9.49 -3.04
C ALA A 52 -5.42 8.92 -1.72
N GLY A 53 -4.12 8.65 -1.60
CA GLY A 53 -3.49 8.37 -0.32
C GLY A 53 -2.38 7.35 -0.37
N SER A 54 -2.51 6.34 0.48
CA SER A 54 -1.48 5.33 0.76
C SER A 54 -0.88 4.73 -0.52
N SER A 55 0.45 4.87 -0.62
CA SER A 55 1.22 4.15 -1.62
C SER A 55 1.44 2.69 -1.26
N ALA A 56 1.06 2.23 -0.07
CA ALA A 56 1.18 0.81 0.30
C ALA A 56 0.16 -0.05 -0.46
N GLN A 57 -1.01 0.51 -0.75
CA GLN A 57 -2.05 -0.18 -1.51
C GLN A 57 -2.00 0.13 -3.01
N GLU A 58 -0.96 0.79 -3.53
CA GLU A 58 -0.99 1.28 -4.92
C GLU A 58 -1.10 0.17 -5.96
N ASN A 59 -0.40 -0.95 -5.78
CA ASN A 59 -0.46 -2.10 -6.68
C ASN A 59 -1.81 -2.84 -6.56
N ALA A 60 -2.33 -2.99 -5.33
CA ALA A 60 -3.65 -3.56 -5.09
C ALA A 60 -4.77 -2.68 -5.68
N MET A 61 -4.68 -1.37 -5.49
CA MET A 61 -5.62 -0.38 -6.02
C MET A 61 -5.61 -0.37 -7.55
N GLN A 62 -4.45 -0.42 -8.21
CA GLN A 62 -4.37 -0.57 -9.67
C GLN A 62 -5.10 -1.84 -10.16
N THR A 63 -4.92 -2.95 -9.43
CA THR A 63 -5.60 -4.22 -9.72
C THR A 63 -7.10 -4.12 -9.50
N TRP A 64 -7.54 -3.49 -8.41
CA TRP A 64 -8.95 -3.29 -8.14
C TRP A 64 -9.61 -2.38 -9.18
N VAL A 65 -8.96 -1.28 -9.53
CA VAL A 65 -9.45 -0.36 -10.59
C VAL A 65 -9.56 -1.10 -11.91
N ALA A 66 -8.55 -1.89 -12.30
CA ALA A 66 -8.59 -2.66 -13.54
C ALA A 66 -9.75 -3.68 -13.57
N GLY A 67 -9.92 -4.46 -12.50
CA GLY A 67 -11.02 -5.42 -12.40
C GLY A 67 -12.38 -4.75 -12.37
N TYR A 68 -12.57 -3.74 -11.53
CA TYR A 68 -13.83 -3.01 -11.43
C TYR A 68 -14.25 -2.34 -12.74
N GLN A 69 -13.33 -1.67 -13.43
CA GLN A 69 -13.64 -1.02 -14.72
C GLN A 69 -13.88 -2.02 -15.85
N THR A 70 -13.38 -3.25 -15.73
CA THR A 70 -13.72 -4.35 -16.66
C THR A 70 -15.18 -4.80 -16.45
N ALA A 71 -15.67 -4.82 -15.21
CA ALA A 71 -17.08 -5.11 -14.92
C ALA A 71 -18.00 -3.90 -15.22
N CYS A 72 -17.52 -2.69 -14.95
CA CYS A 72 -18.29 -1.45 -14.98
C CYS A 72 -17.66 -0.41 -15.92
N GLU A 73 -17.73 -0.67 -17.23
CA GLU A 73 -17.06 0.11 -18.29
C GLU A 73 -17.41 1.61 -18.32
N ASP A 74 -18.57 2.00 -17.78
CA ASP A 74 -19.03 3.40 -17.72
C ASP A 74 -18.56 4.16 -16.46
N THR A 75 -17.90 3.49 -15.50
CA THR A 75 -17.24 4.15 -14.36
C THR A 75 -15.76 4.33 -14.62
N GLN A 76 -15.22 5.51 -14.30
CA GLN A 76 -13.77 5.73 -14.22
C GLN A 76 -13.35 5.94 -12.77
N VAL A 77 -12.38 5.16 -12.31
CA VAL A 77 -11.78 5.27 -10.98
C VAL A 77 -10.37 5.83 -11.11
N PHE A 78 -10.10 6.91 -10.41
CA PHE A 78 -8.78 7.53 -10.33
C PHE A 78 -8.27 7.43 -8.90
N TYR A 79 -7.02 7.01 -8.73
CA TYR A 79 -6.35 7.00 -7.43
C TYR A 79 -4.98 7.64 -7.54
N ASP A 80 -4.70 8.64 -6.68
CA ASP A 80 -3.40 9.29 -6.60
C ASP A 80 -2.59 8.76 -5.41
N SER A 81 -1.47 8.10 -5.68
CA SER A 81 -0.57 7.51 -4.68
C SER A 81 0.37 8.58 -4.15
N ILE A 82 0.01 9.20 -3.02
CA ILE A 82 0.67 10.39 -2.47
C ILE A 82 1.05 10.28 -0.99
N GLY A 83 0.85 9.10 -0.39
CA GLY A 83 1.02 8.86 1.04
C GLY A 83 -0.28 9.08 1.81
N SER A 84 -0.42 8.32 2.90
CA SER A 84 -1.64 8.29 3.72
C SER A 84 -2.03 9.67 4.26
N GLY A 85 -1.07 10.47 4.74
CA GLY A 85 -1.34 11.82 5.24
C GLY A 85 -1.87 12.75 4.15
N GLY A 86 -1.31 12.67 2.94
CA GLY A 86 -1.81 13.41 1.77
C GLY A 86 -3.23 12.99 1.39
N GLY A 87 -3.53 11.69 1.44
CA GLY A 87 -4.87 11.14 1.21
C GLY A 87 -5.89 11.65 2.22
N ARG A 88 -5.61 11.52 3.52
CA ARG A 88 -6.48 12.02 4.60
C ARG A 88 -6.75 13.51 4.45
N SER A 89 -5.71 14.32 4.20
CA SER A 89 -5.86 15.76 3.96
C SER A 89 -6.75 16.06 2.76
N GLN A 90 -6.54 15.42 1.60
CA GLN A 90 -7.40 15.64 0.42
C GLN A 90 -8.83 15.17 0.63
N PHE A 91 -9.04 14.11 1.41
CA PHE A 91 -10.37 13.66 1.79
C PHE A 91 -11.05 14.71 2.67
N ILE A 92 -10.43 15.13 3.78
CA ILE A 92 -10.96 16.16 4.69
C ILE A 92 -11.33 17.44 3.93
N ASP A 93 -10.49 17.88 2.98
CA ASP A 93 -10.72 19.07 2.17
C ASP A 93 -11.82 18.92 1.10
N GLY A 94 -12.38 17.73 0.90
CA GLY A 94 -13.42 17.49 -0.11
C GLY A 94 -12.89 17.27 -1.53
N ALA A 95 -11.58 17.13 -1.73
CA ALA A 95 -10.96 17.04 -3.05
C ALA A 95 -11.15 15.67 -3.73
N VAL A 96 -11.25 14.60 -2.94
CA VAL A 96 -11.43 13.21 -3.43
C VAL A 96 -12.64 12.54 -2.79
N SER A 97 -13.29 11.58 -3.45
CA SER A 97 -14.46 10.90 -2.90
C SER A 97 -14.15 10.04 -1.68
N PHE A 98 -12.97 9.42 -1.65
CA PHE A 98 -12.47 8.55 -0.57
C PHE A 98 -10.95 8.72 -0.41
N ALA A 99 -10.40 8.29 0.72
CA ALA A 99 -8.95 8.20 0.91
C ALA A 99 -8.52 6.79 1.25
N GLY A 100 -7.37 6.38 0.73
CA GLY A 100 -6.67 5.20 1.22
C GLY A 100 -5.66 5.58 2.28
N SER A 101 -5.67 4.94 3.45
CA SER A 101 -4.74 5.28 4.54
C SER A 101 -4.38 4.06 5.37
N ASP A 102 -3.10 3.87 5.67
CA ASP A 102 -2.63 2.75 6.54
C ASP A 102 -2.82 3.02 8.04
N THR A 103 -3.39 4.18 8.36
CA THR A 103 -3.77 4.59 9.71
C THR A 103 -5.19 5.15 9.62
N PRO A 104 -6.12 4.78 10.51
CA PRO A 104 -7.45 5.37 10.51
C PRO A 104 -7.38 6.88 10.80
N LEU A 105 -8.42 7.63 10.42
CA LEU A 105 -8.55 9.03 10.89
C LEU A 105 -8.54 9.05 12.41
N ASP A 106 -7.74 9.95 12.99
CA ASP A 106 -7.82 10.23 14.41
C ASP A 106 -9.10 11.02 14.77
N PRO A 107 -9.44 11.20 16.06
CA PRO A 107 -10.65 11.91 16.45
C PRO A 107 -10.69 13.39 16.01
N GLU A 108 -9.54 14.05 15.87
CA GLU A 108 -9.45 15.44 15.40
C GLU A 108 -9.70 15.50 13.90
N GLU A 109 -9.02 14.66 13.12
CA GLU A 109 -9.22 14.52 11.67
C GLU A 109 -10.67 14.12 11.32
N ASN A 110 -11.30 13.25 12.11
CA ASN A 110 -12.71 12.88 11.91
C ASN A 110 -13.65 14.08 12.13
N ALA A 111 -13.39 14.88 13.17
CA ALA A 111 -14.15 16.10 13.43
C ALA A 111 -13.95 17.15 12.31
N GLU A 112 -12.76 17.22 11.73
CA GLU A 112 -12.47 18.05 10.56
C GLU A 112 -13.17 17.54 9.29
N ALA A 113 -13.38 16.23 9.16
CA ALA A 113 -14.14 15.64 8.06
C ALA A 113 -15.67 15.78 8.22
N ALA A 114 -16.20 16.09 9.40
CA ALA A 114 -17.65 16.17 9.61
C ALA A 114 -18.37 17.14 8.63
N PRO A 115 -17.85 18.36 8.32
CA PRO A 115 -18.50 19.27 7.38
C PRO A 115 -18.66 18.70 5.97
N ARG A 116 -17.66 17.96 5.46
CA ARG A 116 -17.72 17.36 4.11
C ARG A 116 -18.54 16.07 4.07
N CYS A 117 -18.79 15.47 5.23
CA CYS A 117 -19.65 14.30 5.41
C CYS A 117 -21.07 14.66 5.86
N GLU A 118 -21.57 15.87 5.54
CA GLU A 118 -22.92 16.34 5.91
C GLU A 118 -23.24 16.26 7.41
N GLY A 119 -22.20 16.37 8.26
CA GLY A 119 -22.29 16.23 9.71
C GLY A 119 -22.30 14.79 10.23
N SER A 120 -22.21 13.80 9.35
CA SER A 120 -21.94 12.41 9.71
C SER A 120 -20.45 12.17 9.98
N ASP A 121 -20.14 11.08 10.67
CA ASP A 121 -18.76 10.64 10.86
C ASP A 121 -18.19 10.07 9.56
N ALA A 122 -16.89 10.26 9.35
CA ALA A 122 -16.13 9.42 8.43
C ALA A 122 -15.87 8.04 9.07
N VAL A 123 -15.83 6.99 8.26
CA VAL A 123 -15.60 5.60 8.68
C VAL A 123 -14.34 5.04 8.04
N ASN A 124 -13.64 4.16 8.75
CA ASN A 124 -12.43 3.49 8.26
C ASN A 124 -12.78 2.03 7.91
N ILE A 125 -12.68 1.67 6.63
CA ILE A 125 -13.05 0.34 6.11
C ILE A 125 -11.75 -0.43 5.82
N PRO A 126 -11.33 -1.38 6.66
CA PRO A 126 -10.10 -2.15 6.45
C PRO A 126 -10.24 -3.03 5.20
N ALA A 127 -9.53 -2.69 4.14
CA ALA A 127 -9.65 -3.37 2.84
C ALA A 127 -8.39 -4.16 2.45
N TYR A 128 -7.24 -3.82 3.05
CA TYR A 128 -5.94 -4.34 2.63
C TYR A 128 -5.07 -4.65 3.85
N VAL A 129 -4.72 -5.93 4.05
CA VAL A 129 -3.86 -6.38 5.14
C VAL A 129 -2.58 -6.95 4.57
N VAL A 130 -1.43 -6.42 4.98
CA VAL A 130 -0.16 -6.77 4.35
C VAL A 130 1.03 -6.57 5.29
N PRO A 131 2.06 -7.44 5.23
CA PRO A 131 3.31 -7.19 5.93
C PRO A 131 4.15 -6.06 5.32
N ILE A 132 4.84 -5.31 6.19
CA ILE A 132 5.91 -4.39 5.82
C ILE A 132 7.23 -5.17 5.87
N ALA A 133 7.87 -5.32 4.72
CA ALA A 133 9.19 -5.93 4.60
C ALA A 133 10.27 -4.94 5.02
N VAL A 134 11.24 -5.41 5.83
CA VAL A 134 12.53 -4.71 5.95
C VAL A 134 13.45 -5.27 4.86
N VAL A 135 13.64 -4.48 3.81
CA VAL A 135 14.42 -4.83 2.62
C VAL A 135 15.82 -4.25 2.72
N PHE A 136 16.80 -4.91 2.12
CA PHE A 136 18.17 -4.40 2.08
C PHE A 136 18.89 -4.83 0.80
N HIS A 137 19.95 -4.10 0.47
CA HIS A 137 20.87 -4.47 -0.59
C HIS A 137 22.29 -4.58 -0.04
N LEU A 138 22.67 -5.80 0.32
CA LEU A 138 24.01 -6.14 0.77
C LEU A 138 24.61 -7.22 -0.13
N PRO A 139 25.58 -6.89 -1.01
CA PRO A 139 26.10 -7.84 -1.98
C PRO A 139 26.62 -9.12 -1.33
N GLY A 140 26.11 -10.27 -1.79
CA GLY A 140 26.48 -11.60 -1.26
C GLY A 140 25.67 -12.05 -0.04
N VAL A 141 24.67 -11.28 0.39
CA VAL A 141 23.79 -11.62 1.51
C VAL A 141 22.33 -11.52 1.05
N ASP A 142 21.67 -12.68 1.01
CA ASP A 142 20.28 -12.79 0.50
C ASP A 142 19.23 -12.73 1.62
N SER A 143 19.64 -12.94 2.87
CA SER A 143 18.77 -12.85 4.04
C SER A 143 19.57 -12.54 5.30
N LEU A 144 18.94 -11.86 6.26
CA LEU A 144 19.49 -11.55 7.58
C LEU A 144 18.46 -11.79 8.67
N ASN A 145 18.89 -12.28 9.81
CA ASN A 145 18.09 -12.33 11.03
C ASN A 145 18.39 -11.08 11.86
N LEU A 146 17.40 -10.22 12.14
CA LEU A 146 17.58 -9.04 12.98
C LEU A 146 16.53 -8.99 14.09
N THR A 147 16.98 -8.70 15.31
CA THR A 147 16.09 -8.45 16.45
C THR A 147 15.41 -7.08 16.31
N PRO A 148 14.26 -6.84 16.97
CA PRO A 148 13.62 -5.53 16.98
C PRO A 148 14.58 -4.40 17.40
N GLN A 149 15.40 -4.65 18.42
CA GLN A 149 16.41 -3.71 18.92
C GLN A 149 17.48 -3.41 17.87
N THR A 150 17.91 -4.42 17.10
CA THR A 150 18.91 -4.21 16.03
C THR A 150 18.33 -3.41 14.88
N ILE A 151 17.09 -3.70 14.46
CA ILE A 151 16.38 -2.92 13.43
C ILE A 151 16.23 -1.46 13.91
N ALA A 152 15.72 -1.24 15.12
CA ALA A 152 15.55 0.09 15.70
C ALA A 152 16.88 0.86 15.74
N ARG A 153 17.97 0.24 16.19
CA ARG A 153 19.29 0.89 16.27
C ARG A 153 19.92 1.18 14.91
N ILE A 154 19.62 0.38 13.88
CA ILE A 154 20.01 0.69 12.49
C ILE A 154 19.27 1.95 12.00
N PHE A 155 17.94 1.97 12.13
CA PHE A 155 17.13 3.12 11.69
C PHE A 155 17.33 4.36 12.56
N ASN A 156 17.72 4.20 13.83
CA ASN A 156 18.15 5.27 14.73
C ASN A 156 19.60 5.72 14.48
N GLN A 157 20.26 5.18 13.46
CA GLN A 157 21.62 5.52 13.02
C GLN A 157 22.72 5.26 14.07
N GLU A 158 22.46 4.38 15.04
CA GLU A 158 23.44 3.95 16.05
C GLU A 158 24.32 2.81 15.56
N ILE A 159 23.72 1.86 14.84
CA ILE A 159 24.44 0.81 14.12
C ILE A 159 24.68 1.35 12.70
N THR A 160 25.95 1.57 12.38
CA THR A 160 26.33 2.28 11.14
C THR A 160 27.06 1.42 10.12
N HIS A 161 27.42 0.18 10.47
CA HIS A 161 28.13 -0.75 9.59
C HIS A 161 27.52 -2.16 9.68
N TRP A 162 27.51 -2.89 8.56
CA TRP A 162 26.88 -4.21 8.45
C TRP A 162 27.59 -5.30 9.26
N ASN A 163 28.87 -5.14 9.57
CA ASN A 163 29.64 -6.05 10.44
C ASN A 163 29.53 -5.73 11.93
N ASP A 164 28.58 -4.88 12.35
CA ASP A 164 28.37 -4.56 13.76
C ASP A 164 28.10 -5.85 14.58
N PRO A 165 28.67 -5.97 15.80
CA PRO A 165 28.48 -7.16 16.64
C PRO A 165 27.02 -7.54 16.88
N ALA A 166 26.10 -6.57 16.96
CA ALA A 166 24.68 -6.86 17.17
C ALA A 166 24.03 -7.56 15.95
N ILE A 167 24.48 -7.23 14.74
CA ILE A 167 24.06 -7.93 13.51
C ILE A 167 24.74 -9.31 13.45
N ALA A 168 26.04 -9.36 13.71
CA ALA A 168 26.83 -10.60 13.64
C ALA A 168 26.35 -11.68 14.62
N GLU A 169 25.91 -11.30 15.82
CA GLU A 169 25.44 -12.23 16.86
C GLU A 169 24.26 -13.08 16.39
N SER A 170 23.35 -12.50 15.59
CA SER A 170 22.19 -13.22 15.03
C SER A 170 22.48 -13.91 13.69
N ASN A 171 23.67 -13.70 13.12
CA ASN A 171 24.05 -14.16 11.78
C ASN A 171 25.49 -14.73 11.76
N PRO A 172 25.80 -15.75 12.59
CA PRO A 172 27.18 -16.23 12.79
C PRO A 172 27.82 -16.86 11.55
N ASP A 173 27.01 -17.34 10.60
CA ASP A 173 27.45 -18.00 9.37
C ASP A 173 27.44 -17.06 8.15
N THR A 174 27.11 -15.77 8.35
CA THR A 174 27.05 -14.77 7.28
C THR A 174 28.36 -13.97 7.21
N ASP A 175 28.97 -13.91 6.04
CA ASP A 175 30.15 -13.07 5.79
C ASP A 175 29.75 -11.58 5.70
N LEU A 176 29.62 -10.93 6.86
CA LEU A 176 29.22 -9.53 6.95
C LEU A 176 30.38 -8.59 6.57
N PRO A 177 30.22 -7.73 5.56
CA PRO A 177 31.28 -6.82 5.13
C PRO A 177 31.38 -5.59 6.06
N ASP A 178 32.58 -5.01 6.14
CA ASP A 178 32.80 -3.67 6.70
C ASP A 178 32.29 -2.60 5.72
N MET A 179 30.96 -2.51 5.63
CA MET A 179 30.24 -1.62 4.73
C MET A 179 29.31 -0.74 5.54
N ARG A 180 29.34 0.57 5.26
CA ARG A 180 28.43 1.53 5.89
C ARG A 180 26.98 1.21 5.54
N ILE A 181 26.10 1.27 6.54
CA ILE A 181 24.66 1.15 6.37
C ILE A 181 24.09 2.51 5.96
N ALA A 182 23.19 2.50 4.97
CA ALA A 182 22.44 3.66 4.52
C ALA A 182 20.93 3.40 4.67
N PRO A 183 20.32 3.76 5.81
CA PRO A 183 18.87 3.65 5.97
C PRO A 183 18.14 4.58 5.00
N VAL A 184 17.16 4.04 4.29
CA VAL A 184 16.26 4.77 3.40
C VAL A 184 14.92 4.91 4.12
N SER A 185 14.47 6.14 4.32
CA SER A 185 13.15 6.44 4.91
C SER A 185 12.20 7.04 3.88
N ARG A 186 10.92 7.15 4.25
CA ARG A 186 9.94 7.91 3.46
C ARG A 186 10.21 9.41 3.56
N SER A 187 10.00 10.14 2.45
CA SER A 187 10.05 11.60 2.41
C SER A 187 8.69 12.28 2.58
N ASP A 188 7.61 11.50 2.44
CA ASP A 188 6.21 11.91 2.51
C ASP A 188 5.52 11.38 3.78
N ASP A 189 4.39 12.00 4.14
CA ASP A 189 3.56 11.62 5.29
C ASP A 189 2.91 10.26 5.02
N SER A 190 3.41 9.23 5.69
CA SER A 190 3.22 7.84 5.30
C SER A 190 2.65 6.99 6.43
N GLY A 191 1.55 6.29 6.15
CA GLY A 191 1.04 5.25 7.04
C GLY A 191 2.02 4.07 7.19
N THR A 192 2.75 3.69 6.14
CA THR A 192 3.85 2.69 6.24
C THR A 192 4.91 3.11 7.28
N THR A 193 5.34 4.37 7.28
CA THR A 193 6.24 4.93 8.31
C THR A 193 5.62 4.88 9.70
N GLU A 194 4.35 5.21 9.83
CA GLU A 194 3.66 5.21 11.12
C GLU A 194 3.58 3.80 11.71
N ASN A 195 3.13 2.82 10.92
CA ASN A 195 3.03 1.42 11.32
C ASN A 195 4.43 0.84 11.63
N PHE A 196 5.44 1.15 10.81
CA PHE A 196 6.83 0.75 11.08
C PHE A 196 7.35 1.36 12.38
N SER A 197 7.09 2.64 12.63
CA SER A 197 7.50 3.34 13.85
C SER A 197 6.77 2.82 15.09
N ALA A 198 5.49 2.43 14.96
CA ALA A 198 4.72 1.77 16.01
C ALA A 198 5.35 0.44 16.40
N TYR A 199 5.71 -0.38 15.41
CA TYR A 199 6.48 -1.60 15.64
C TYR A 199 7.81 -1.34 16.36
N LEU A 200 8.61 -0.37 15.89
CA LEU A 200 9.88 -0.05 16.55
C LEU A 200 9.67 0.40 18.00
N LYS A 201 8.64 1.22 18.25
CA LYS A 201 8.31 1.71 19.60
C LYS A 201 7.94 0.58 20.54
N GLU A 202 7.05 -0.31 20.09
CA GLU A 202 6.49 -1.36 20.94
C GLU A 202 7.45 -2.54 21.12
N ALA A 203 8.05 -3.04 20.03
CA ALA A 203 8.90 -4.23 20.06
C ALA A 203 10.35 -3.95 20.49
N ALA A 204 10.89 -2.75 20.21
CA ALA A 204 12.28 -2.40 20.51
C ALA A 204 12.44 -1.51 21.76
N GLY A 205 11.35 -0.94 22.28
CA GLY A 205 11.33 -0.14 23.50
C GLY A 205 12.32 1.03 23.45
N GLU A 206 13.23 1.10 24.42
CA GLU A 206 14.20 2.20 24.54
C GLU A 206 15.17 2.32 23.35
N SER A 207 15.30 1.27 22.53
CA SER A 207 16.11 1.34 21.29
C SER A 207 15.49 2.26 20.23
N TRP A 208 14.21 2.61 20.38
CA TRP A 208 13.50 3.59 19.55
C TRP A 208 12.91 4.70 20.44
N PRO A 209 13.68 5.79 20.68
CA PRO A 209 13.26 6.83 21.62
C PRO A 209 12.23 7.81 21.05
N HIS A 210 11.84 7.65 19.79
CA HIS A 210 10.94 8.58 19.09
C HIS A 210 9.47 8.21 19.31
N ASP A 211 8.59 9.18 19.12
CA ASP A 211 7.14 8.93 19.11
C ASP A 211 6.70 8.35 17.77
N VAL A 212 5.54 7.71 17.76
CA VAL A 212 4.90 7.19 16.55
C VAL A 212 4.35 8.37 15.75
N ASN A 213 4.69 8.44 14.47
CA ASN A 213 4.26 9.50 13.57
C ASN A 213 4.33 9.02 12.12
N ASP A 214 3.53 9.63 11.24
CA ASP A 214 3.56 9.37 9.79
C ASP A 214 4.75 10.05 9.09
N LYS A 215 5.41 11.01 9.76
CA LYS A 215 6.68 11.59 9.34
C LYS A 215 7.86 10.89 9.98
N TRP A 216 8.90 10.67 9.18
CA TRP A 216 10.15 10.13 9.69
C TRP A 216 10.79 11.12 10.70
N PRO A 217 11.12 10.71 11.94
CA PRO A 217 11.47 11.64 13.02
C PRO A 217 12.94 12.14 12.95
N LEU A 218 13.77 11.52 12.11
CA LEU A 218 15.20 11.81 12.01
C LEU A 218 15.55 12.51 10.70
N PRO A 219 16.63 13.32 10.67
CA PRO A 219 17.23 13.73 9.41
C PRO A 219 17.58 12.47 8.60
N PRO A 220 17.02 12.31 7.39
CA PRO A 220 17.23 11.11 6.60
C PRO A 220 18.69 11.01 6.14
N VAL A 221 19.23 9.78 6.16
CA VAL A 221 20.49 9.48 5.45
C VAL A 221 20.20 9.48 3.95
N GLU A 222 19.19 8.71 3.56
CA GLU A 222 18.53 8.76 2.26
C GLU A 222 17.02 8.79 2.49
N ALA A 223 16.28 9.45 1.60
CA ALA A 223 14.83 9.46 1.64
C ALA A 223 14.23 9.44 0.24
N ALA A 224 13.11 8.76 0.10
CA ALA A 224 12.38 8.66 -1.16
C ALA A 224 10.87 8.73 -0.94
N GLN A 225 10.13 9.12 -1.97
CA GLN A 225 8.69 9.26 -1.93
C GLN A 225 8.01 7.92 -2.21
N GLY A 226 7.03 7.56 -1.39
CA GLY A 226 6.21 6.36 -1.59
C GLY A 226 6.96 5.04 -1.40
N ASN A 227 6.23 3.93 -1.44
CA ASN A 227 6.83 2.59 -1.40
C ASN A 227 7.71 2.33 -2.63
N SER A 228 7.25 2.68 -3.83
CA SER A 228 8.02 2.56 -5.07
C SER A 228 9.36 3.29 -5.03
N GLY A 229 9.40 4.53 -4.52
CA GLY A 229 10.66 5.29 -4.44
C GLY A 229 11.64 4.72 -3.41
N VAL A 230 11.15 4.25 -2.26
CA VAL A 230 12.00 3.58 -1.25
C VAL A 230 12.55 2.26 -1.81
N ALA A 231 11.73 1.45 -2.47
CA ALA A 231 12.17 0.22 -3.11
C ALA A 231 13.26 0.48 -4.16
N GLU A 232 13.06 1.46 -5.05
CA GLU A 232 14.05 1.84 -6.06
C GLU A 232 15.37 2.31 -5.42
N ALA A 233 15.30 3.12 -4.37
CA ALA A 233 16.48 3.62 -3.67
C ALA A 233 17.26 2.48 -2.98
N VAL A 234 16.57 1.53 -2.36
CA VAL A 234 17.21 0.35 -1.74
C VAL A 234 17.83 -0.54 -2.82
N GLU A 235 17.07 -0.90 -3.85
CA GLU A 235 17.54 -1.79 -4.91
C GLU A 235 18.77 -1.25 -5.64
N ASN A 236 18.85 0.07 -5.86
CA ASN A 236 19.97 0.68 -6.56
C ASN A 236 21.16 1.07 -5.65
N GLY A 237 20.95 1.14 -4.34
CA GLY A 237 21.97 1.58 -3.38
C GLY A 237 22.65 0.42 -2.66
N ARG A 238 23.97 0.29 -2.79
CA ARG A 238 24.73 -0.73 -2.03
C ARG A 238 24.84 -0.35 -0.56
N GLY A 239 24.57 -1.31 0.32
CA GLY A 239 24.59 -1.14 1.77
C GLY A 239 23.32 -0.47 2.32
N THR A 240 22.29 -0.31 1.50
CA THR A 240 21.02 0.29 1.91
C THR A 240 20.14 -0.70 2.67
N ILE A 241 19.26 -0.15 3.49
CA ILE A 241 18.17 -0.85 4.17
C ILE A 241 16.96 0.07 4.24
N GLY A 242 15.76 -0.45 3.97
CA GLY A 242 14.52 0.32 3.99
C GLY A 242 13.35 -0.54 4.44
N TYR A 243 12.17 0.06 4.50
CA TYR A 243 10.91 -0.61 4.82
C TYR A 243 9.89 -0.32 3.71
N VAL A 244 9.30 -1.37 3.16
CA VAL A 244 8.32 -1.26 2.08
C VAL A 244 7.20 -2.26 2.28
N GLU A 245 6.03 -1.93 1.76
CA GLU A 245 4.94 -2.90 1.62
C GLU A 245 5.37 -4.08 0.73
N ASN A 246 4.85 -5.27 1.03
CA ASN A 246 5.30 -6.55 0.46
C ASN A 246 5.35 -6.62 -1.07
N SER A 247 4.38 -6.03 -1.77
CA SER A 247 4.33 -6.05 -3.24
C SER A 247 5.49 -5.29 -3.89
N HIS A 248 6.17 -4.40 -3.15
CA HIS A 248 7.35 -3.67 -3.60
C HIS A 248 8.67 -4.38 -3.33
N VAL A 249 8.68 -5.55 -2.70
CA VAL A 249 9.91 -6.29 -2.39
C VAL A 249 10.61 -6.78 -3.66
N GLY A 250 9.85 -7.26 -4.64
CA GLY A 250 10.40 -7.83 -5.88
C GLY A 250 11.39 -8.97 -5.60
N SER A 251 12.64 -8.79 -6.02
CA SER A 251 13.75 -9.74 -5.78
C SER A 251 14.76 -9.27 -4.74
N MET A 252 14.45 -8.23 -3.96
CA MET A 252 15.35 -7.72 -2.93
C MET A 252 15.52 -8.71 -1.78
N SER A 253 16.68 -8.63 -1.11
CA SER A 253 16.92 -9.37 0.13
C SER A 253 16.05 -8.81 1.26
N THR A 254 15.55 -9.70 2.12
CA THR A 254 14.68 -9.35 3.24
C THR A 254 15.22 -9.84 4.58
N VAL A 255 14.84 -9.12 5.63
CA VAL A 255 15.15 -9.47 7.02
C VAL A 255 14.10 -10.43 7.56
N ASN A 256 14.53 -11.52 8.21
CA ASN A 256 13.69 -12.26 9.15
C ASN A 256 13.72 -11.55 10.49
N VAL A 257 12.55 -11.23 11.02
CA VAL A 257 12.38 -10.39 12.20
C VAL A 257 12.33 -11.25 13.45
N GLY A 258 13.03 -10.84 14.50
CA GLY A 258 12.99 -11.51 15.80
C GLY A 258 11.61 -11.38 16.47
N VAL A 259 11.00 -12.52 16.82
CA VAL A 259 9.69 -12.63 17.48
C VAL A 259 9.81 -13.65 18.61
N GLY A 260 9.77 -13.19 19.86
CA GLY A 260 10.09 -14.03 21.00
C GLY A 260 11.52 -14.59 20.91
N GLU A 261 11.65 -15.91 20.83
CA GLU A 261 12.95 -16.61 20.69
C GLU A 261 13.27 -17.04 19.24
N GLU A 262 12.38 -16.75 18.28
CA GLU A 262 12.49 -17.18 16.89
C GLU A 262 12.71 -16.00 15.94
N PHE A 263 13.11 -16.30 14.70
CA PHE A 263 13.12 -15.33 13.59
C PHE A 263 12.06 -15.73 12.58
N VAL A 264 11.16 -14.81 12.25
CA VAL A 264 10.04 -15.03 11.34
C VAL A 264 10.27 -14.24 10.06
N GLY A 265 10.29 -14.95 8.94
CA GLY A 265 10.34 -14.34 7.62
C GLY A 265 8.98 -13.76 7.21
N ILE A 266 9.00 -12.81 6.29
CA ILE A 266 7.79 -12.20 5.75
C ILE A 266 6.92 -13.24 5.02
N SER A 267 5.63 -13.28 5.35
CA SER A 267 4.61 -14.00 4.58
C SER A 267 3.21 -13.42 4.84
N PRO A 268 2.29 -13.50 3.86
CA PRO A 268 0.91 -13.07 4.04
C PRO A 268 0.22 -13.78 5.20
N GLU A 269 0.46 -15.09 5.38
CA GLU A 269 -0.16 -15.89 6.43
C GLU A 269 0.34 -15.51 7.83
N ALA A 270 1.62 -15.16 7.97
CA ALA A 270 2.17 -14.70 9.25
C ALA A 270 1.65 -13.30 9.61
N ALA A 271 1.40 -12.45 8.62
CA ALA A 271 0.80 -11.13 8.81
C ALA A 271 -0.69 -11.20 9.16
N ALA A 272 -1.46 -12.10 8.56
CA ALA A 272 -2.90 -12.24 8.83
C ALA A 272 -3.22 -12.53 10.32
N ARG A 273 -2.30 -13.19 11.02
CA ARG A 273 -2.48 -13.60 12.42
C ARG A 273 -2.60 -12.41 13.36
N ILE A 274 -1.80 -11.37 13.17
CA ILE A 274 -1.83 -10.19 14.05
C ILE A 274 -3.19 -9.47 13.94
N VAL A 275 -3.76 -9.39 12.73
CA VAL A 275 -5.05 -8.75 12.48
C VAL A 275 -6.19 -9.55 13.08
N SER A 276 -6.12 -10.89 12.99
CA SER A 276 -7.15 -11.78 13.56
C SER A 276 -7.23 -11.67 15.09
N ASP A 277 -6.10 -11.39 15.74
CA ASP A 277 -6.02 -11.25 17.20
C ASP A 277 -6.23 -9.80 17.67
N SER A 278 -6.27 -8.82 16.74
CA SER A 278 -6.36 -7.40 17.05
C SER A 278 -7.81 -6.97 17.35
N PRO A 279 -8.07 -6.28 18.48
CA PRO A 279 -9.40 -5.75 18.76
C PRO A 279 -9.74 -4.57 17.86
N LYS A 280 -11.04 -4.29 17.71
CA LYS A 280 -11.51 -3.03 17.13
C LYS A 280 -11.06 -1.85 18.01
N ARG A 281 -10.66 -0.75 17.39
CA ARG A 281 -10.34 0.51 18.05
C ARG A 281 -11.52 1.05 18.83
N GLU A 282 -11.25 1.53 20.04
CA GLU A 282 -12.26 2.16 20.88
C GLU A 282 -12.64 3.56 20.36
N GLY A 283 -13.88 3.98 20.61
CA GLY A 283 -14.34 5.33 20.31
C GLY A 283 -14.88 5.56 18.90
N GLY A 284 -14.72 4.60 17.99
CA GLY A 284 -15.39 4.61 16.69
C GLY A 284 -16.90 4.38 16.79
N ASN A 285 -17.66 4.85 15.81
CA ASN A 285 -19.07 4.48 15.68
C ASN A 285 -19.21 3.02 15.20
N LYS A 286 -20.44 2.49 15.17
CA LYS A 286 -20.70 1.07 14.81
C LYS A 286 -20.29 0.67 13.39
N HIS A 287 -20.02 1.64 12.52
CA HIS A 287 -19.60 1.46 11.13
C HIS A 287 -18.10 1.70 10.94
N ASP A 288 -17.39 2.18 11.96
CA ASP A 288 -15.94 2.31 11.96
C ASP A 288 -15.30 0.98 12.38
N HIS A 289 -14.43 0.44 11.52
CA HIS A 289 -13.80 -0.87 11.70
C HIS A 289 -12.27 -0.75 11.83
N ALA A 290 -11.79 0.42 12.25
CA ALA A 290 -10.41 0.62 12.68
C ALA A 290 -9.99 -0.44 13.72
N LEU A 291 -8.75 -0.92 13.61
CA LEU A 291 -8.16 -1.95 14.48
C LEU A 291 -7.01 -1.38 15.32
N GLU A 292 -6.81 -1.94 16.50
CA GLU A 292 -5.64 -1.71 17.35
C GLU A 292 -4.68 -2.88 17.18
N LEU A 293 -3.61 -2.67 16.42
CA LEU A 293 -2.63 -3.70 16.07
C LEU A 293 -1.63 -3.93 17.22
N ASP A 294 -1.38 -5.19 17.57
CA ASP A 294 -0.38 -5.60 18.59
C ASP A 294 1.00 -5.83 17.94
N TYR A 295 1.80 -4.78 17.80
CA TYR A 295 3.14 -4.89 17.21
C TYR A 295 4.17 -5.50 18.17
N GLY A 296 3.83 -5.62 19.46
CA GLY A 296 4.67 -6.22 20.50
C GLY A 296 4.51 -7.74 20.64
N THR A 297 3.71 -8.36 19.77
CA THR A 297 3.39 -9.78 19.84
C THR A 297 4.64 -10.67 19.86
N THR A 298 4.58 -11.72 20.67
CA THR A 298 5.62 -12.77 20.76
C THR A 298 5.09 -14.14 20.33
N SER A 299 3.92 -14.16 19.69
CA SER A 299 3.26 -15.37 19.21
C SER A 299 4.08 -16.03 18.10
N ALA A 300 4.34 -17.33 18.25
CA ALA A 300 5.16 -18.09 17.30
C ALA A 300 4.56 -18.08 15.87
N GLY A 301 5.41 -17.77 14.89
CA GLY A 301 5.02 -17.70 13.48
C GLY A 301 4.14 -16.50 13.10
N THR A 302 4.01 -15.49 13.97
CA THR A 302 3.38 -14.20 13.62
C THR A 302 4.47 -13.22 13.17
N TYR A 303 4.25 -12.53 12.06
CA TYR A 303 5.16 -11.47 11.59
C TYR A 303 4.65 -10.12 12.11
N PRO A 304 5.42 -9.38 12.92
CA PRO A 304 4.89 -8.27 13.71
C PRO A 304 4.81 -6.94 12.95
N ILE A 305 5.53 -6.80 11.83
CA ILE A 305 5.58 -5.55 11.08
C ILE A 305 4.50 -5.60 10.00
N VAL A 306 3.30 -5.12 10.31
CA VAL A 306 2.15 -5.14 9.39
C VAL A 306 1.57 -3.75 9.20
N LEU A 307 0.70 -3.63 8.20
CA LEU A 307 -0.24 -2.53 8.13
C LEU A 307 -1.61 -3.02 7.70
N VAL A 308 -2.63 -2.22 8.03
CA VAL A 308 -3.98 -2.34 7.52
C VAL A 308 -4.30 -1.05 6.79
N SER A 309 -4.53 -1.11 5.48
CA SER A 309 -5.00 0.03 4.71
C SER A 309 -6.52 0.09 4.76
N TYR A 310 -7.01 1.27 5.11
CA TYR A 310 -8.41 1.62 5.23
C TYR A 310 -8.86 2.45 4.04
N GLU A 311 -10.02 2.11 3.49
CA GLU A 311 -10.79 2.99 2.61
C GLU A 311 -11.66 3.90 3.49
N ILE A 312 -11.27 5.16 3.56
CA ILE A 312 -11.92 6.19 4.38
C ILE A 312 -13.03 6.84 3.55
N ALA A 313 -14.26 6.77 4.05
CA ALA A 313 -15.45 7.29 3.38
C ALA A 313 -16.38 8.01 4.36
N CYS A 314 -17.24 8.90 3.85
CA CYS A 314 -18.34 9.46 4.63
C CYS A 314 -19.50 8.46 4.72
N LEU A 315 -20.28 8.50 5.80
CA LEU A 315 -21.58 7.83 5.83
C LEU A 315 -22.61 8.60 4.99
N ASP A 316 -22.59 9.93 5.03
CA ASP A 316 -23.48 10.77 4.22
C ASP A 316 -22.70 11.66 3.25
N TYR A 317 -23.06 11.60 1.97
CA TYR A 317 -22.54 12.46 0.92
C TYR A 317 -23.61 13.45 0.43
N SER A 318 -23.19 14.64 0.00
CA SER A 318 -24.08 15.62 -0.63
C SER A 318 -24.54 15.23 -2.05
N ASP A 319 -23.87 14.26 -2.68
CA ASP A 319 -24.22 13.73 -4.01
C ASP A 319 -24.56 12.23 -3.93
N ALA A 320 -25.83 11.90 -4.09
CA ALA A 320 -26.33 10.52 -4.09
C ALA A 320 -25.71 9.64 -5.20
N ASP A 321 -25.33 10.20 -6.35
CA ASP A 321 -24.70 9.44 -7.41
C ASP A 321 -23.21 9.17 -7.08
N GLN A 322 -22.54 10.10 -6.39
CA GLN A 322 -21.20 9.85 -5.84
C GLN A 322 -21.23 8.72 -4.81
N ALA A 323 -22.16 8.76 -3.87
CA ALA A 323 -22.32 7.71 -2.85
C ALA A 323 -22.52 6.33 -3.49
N ARG A 324 -23.42 6.22 -4.49
CA ARG A 324 -23.67 4.96 -5.20
C ARG A 324 -22.44 4.44 -5.96
N ARG A 325 -21.73 5.32 -6.68
CA ARG A 325 -20.49 4.95 -7.39
C ARG A 325 -19.45 4.43 -6.41
N LEU A 326 -19.18 5.17 -5.34
CA LEU A 326 -18.20 4.79 -4.33
C LEU A 326 -18.57 3.46 -3.66
N THR A 327 -19.83 3.32 -3.24
CA THR A 327 -20.31 2.09 -2.60
C THR A 327 -20.15 0.88 -3.53
N SER A 328 -20.45 1.04 -4.82
CA SER A 328 -20.24 -0.03 -5.81
C SER A 328 -18.77 -0.43 -5.93
N PHE A 329 -17.86 0.55 -6.03
CA PHE A 329 -16.43 0.28 -6.10
C PHE A 329 -15.91 -0.39 -4.83
N LEU A 330 -16.24 0.14 -3.66
CA LEU A 330 -15.80 -0.45 -2.39
C LEU A 330 -16.41 -1.84 -2.14
N SER A 331 -17.64 -2.10 -2.62
CA SER A 331 -18.24 -3.43 -2.55
C SER A 331 -17.45 -4.44 -3.37
N TYR A 332 -16.91 -4.02 -4.52
CA TYR A 332 -15.99 -4.86 -5.29
C TYR A 332 -14.65 -5.04 -4.56
N VAL A 333 -14.06 -3.99 -4.00
CA VAL A 333 -12.80 -4.07 -3.25
C VAL A 333 -12.87 -5.10 -2.12
N ILE A 334 -13.97 -5.12 -1.36
CA ILE A 334 -14.14 -6.08 -0.24
C ILE A 334 -14.73 -7.43 -0.67
N SER A 335 -15.15 -7.61 -1.93
CA SER A 335 -15.69 -8.89 -2.43
C SER A 335 -14.63 -9.99 -2.47
N ASP A 336 -15.05 -11.25 -2.50
CA ASP A 336 -14.15 -12.40 -2.64
C ASP A 336 -13.22 -12.25 -3.87
N GLU A 337 -13.78 -11.80 -4.99
CA GLU A 337 -13.03 -11.56 -6.22
C GLU A 337 -12.01 -10.42 -6.08
N GLY A 338 -12.40 -9.31 -5.48
CA GLY A 338 -11.51 -8.16 -5.25
C GLY A 338 -10.39 -8.50 -4.28
N GLN A 339 -10.70 -9.17 -3.18
CA GLN A 339 -9.72 -9.64 -2.20
C GLN A 339 -8.77 -10.67 -2.82
N ALA A 340 -9.28 -11.64 -3.58
CA ALA A 340 -8.46 -12.62 -4.26
C ALA A 340 -7.54 -11.99 -5.32
N ALA A 341 -8.00 -10.95 -6.02
CA ALA A 341 -7.20 -10.22 -7.00
C ALA A 341 -6.04 -9.47 -6.32
N ALA A 342 -6.31 -8.75 -5.23
CA ALA A 342 -5.27 -8.07 -4.45
C ALA A 342 -4.29 -9.05 -3.80
N SER A 343 -4.76 -10.16 -3.23
CA SER A 343 -3.90 -11.20 -2.66
C SER A 343 -2.95 -11.79 -3.69
N GLN A 344 -3.42 -12.02 -4.93
CA GLN A 344 -2.57 -12.55 -6.01
C GLN A 344 -1.52 -11.56 -6.50
N GLU A 345 -1.90 -10.28 -6.64
CA GLU A 345 -0.96 -9.27 -7.14
C GLU A 345 0.04 -8.84 -6.07
N ALA A 346 -0.45 -8.57 -4.86
CA ALA A 346 0.28 -7.79 -3.88
C ALA A 346 0.60 -8.58 -2.59
N GLY A 347 0.10 -9.82 -2.48
CA GLY A 347 0.37 -10.69 -1.35
C GLY A 347 -0.34 -10.25 -0.07
N SER A 348 -1.50 -9.60 -0.18
CA SER A 348 -2.33 -9.34 0.99
C SER A 348 -2.95 -10.60 1.56
N ALA A 349 -3.15 -10.58 2.86
CA ALA A 349 -4.04 -11.53 3.52
C ALA A 349 -5.50 -11.21 3.16
N PRO A 350 -6.33 -12.21 2.83
CA PRO A 350 -7.76 -11.98 2.63
C PRO A 350 -8.44 -11.58 3.94
N LEU A 351 -9.50 -10.78 3.84
CA LEU A 351 -10.35 -10.45 4.98
C LEU A 351 -11.11 -11.70 5.48
N PRO A 352 -11.22 -11.91 6.81
CA PRO A 352 -12.12 -12.91 7.38
C PRO A 352 -13.60 -12.67 7.01
N ASP A 353 -14.37 -13.74 6.79
CA ASP A 353 -15.79 -13.69 6.37
C ASP A 353 -16.69 -12.83 7.28
N ASP A 354 -16.42 -12.85 8.59
CA ASP A 354 -17.16 -12.07 9.58
C ASP A 354 -16.85 -10.57 9.48
N ILE A 355 -15.59 -10.21 9.27
CA ILE A 355 -15.19 -8.84 8.96
C ILE A 355 -15.84 -8.40 7.65
N GLN A 356 -15.72 -9.19 6.58
CA GLN A 356 -16.30 -8.86 5.26
C GLN A 356 -17.81 -8.59 5.35
N SER A 357 -18.54 -9.40 6.11
CA SER A 357 -19.98 -9.22 6.36
C SER A 357 -20.29 -7.91 7.10
N ASP A 358 -19.50 -7.57 8.11
CA ASP A 358 -19.60 -6.31 8.86
C ASP A 358 -19.31 -5.09 7.95
N LEU A 359 -18.31 -5.19 7.07
CA LEU A 359 -17.95 -4.14 6.11
C LEU A 359 -19.06 -3.94 5.08
N GLN A 360 -19.68 -5.02 4.59
CA GLN A 360 -20.82 -4.92 3.68
C GLN A 360 -21.99 -4.16 4.32
N SER A 361 -22.26 -4.38 5.62
CA SER A 361 -23.28 -3.61 6.35
C SER A 361 -22.91 -2.12 6.49
N THR A 362 -21.63 -1.78 6.60
CA THR A 362 -21.17 -0.38 6.58
C THR A 362 -21.36 0.24 5.20
N LEU A 363 -21.03 -0.46 4.13
CA LEU A 363 -21.24 0.02 2.76
C LEU A 363 -22.71 0.28 2.45
N GLU A 364 -23.62 -0.56 2.96
CA GLU A 364 -25.07 -0.33 2.84
C GLU A 364 -25.58 0.88 3.62
N ALA A 365 -24.83 1.34 4.62
CA ALA A 365 -25.15 2.54 5.39
C ALA A 365 -24.67 3.83 4.71
N ILE A 366 -23.78 3.74 3.71
CA ILE A 366 -23.34 4.91 2.93
C ILE A 366 -24.51 5.41 2.08
N SER A 367 -24.83 6.69 2.23
CA SER A 367 -25.99 7.33 1.65
C SER A 367 -25.63 8.67 1.01
N GLY A 368 -26.55 9.23 0.21
CA GLY A 368 -26.41 10.59 -0.25
C GLY A 368 -27.75 11.27 -0.49
N SER A 369 -27.75 12.60 -0.36
CA SER A 369 -28.95 13.46 -0.37
C SER A 369 -29.41 13.93 -1.75
#